data_AF-A0A5C9DXE4-F1
#
_entry.id   AF-A0A5C9DXE4-F1
#
_cell.length_a   1.000
_cell.length_b   1.000
_cell.length_c   1.000
_cell.angle_alpha   90.00
_cell.angle_beta   90.00
_cell.angle_gamma   90.00
#
_symmetry.space_group_name_H-M   'P 1'
#
loop_
_entity.id
_entity.type
_entity.pdbx_description
1 polymer ?
#
loop_
_entity_poly.entity_id
_entity_poly.type
_entity_poly.pdbx_seq_one_letter_code
_entity_poly.pdbx_strand_id
1 'polypeptide(L)'
;MIQPNQLVEQYIQLVSKPFQAMPEYDGLESVHMLYETAWVRILVIRSEEKPDCASIEVETSLPLNASRTSCDCDESKAAKELLDGMILHLKYMADLCTQGFQADLVGPDCLWTVSKEFNEIPSEDIFRFLCPPNWREFR
;
A
#
# COMPACT_ATOMS: atom_id res chain seq x y z
N MET A 1 11.90 8.22 -2.87
CA MET A 1 11.18 8.07 -1.60
C MET A 1 10.20 9.24 -1.51
N ILE A 2 8.90 8.96 -1.39
CA ILE A 2 7.88 10.00 -1.21
C ILE A 2 7.96 10.54 0.22
N GLN A 3 7.77 11.84 0.39
CA GLN A 3 7.76 12.47 1.71
C GLN A 3 6.34 12.39 2.33
N PRO A 4 6.20 12.17 3.65
CA PRO A 4 4.89 12.05 4.30
C PRO A 4 3.96 13.24 4.04
N ASN A 5 4.49 14.46 4.03
CA ASN A 5 3.74 15.68 3.74
C ASN A 5 3.16 15.69 2.31
N GLN A 6 3.86 15.13 1.32
CA GLN A 6 3.35 15.00 -0.04
C GLN A 6 2.17 14.03 -0.11
N LEU A 7 2.22 12.93 0.65
CA LEU A 7 1.08 11.99 0.75
C LEU A 7 -0.14 12.66 1.41
N VAL A 8 0.08 13.45 2.48
CA VAL A 8 -1.00 14.19 3.14
C VAL A 8 -1.68 15.15 2.16
N GLU A 9 -0.91 15.96 1.44
CA GLU A 9 -1.44 16.92 0.47
C GLU A 9 -2.24 16.22 -0.63
N GLN A 10 -1.71 15.12 -1.17
CA GLN A 10 -2.41 14.33 -2.19
C GLN A 10 -3.69 13.70 -1.64
N TYR A 11 -3.65 13.15 -0.43
CA TYR A 11 -4.82 12.58 0.23
C TYR A 11 -5.92 13.64 0.39
N ILE A 12 -5.58 14.82 0.91
CA ILE A 12 -6.53 15.94 1.08
C ILE A 12 -7.15 16.33 -0.27
N GLN A 13 -6.34 16.41 -1.32
CA GLN A 13 -6.83 16.70 -2.67
C GLN A 13 -7.78 15.63 -3.19
N LEU A 14 -7.54 14.34 -2.92
CA LEU A 14 -8.40 13.24 -3.35
C LEU A 14 -9.74 13.23 -2.61
N VAL A 15 -9.73 13.41 -1.28
CA VAL A 15 -10.97 13.41 -0.49
C VAL A 15 -11.80 14.68 -0.68
N SER A 16 -11.16 15.79 -1.10
CA SER A 16 -11.86 17.05 -1.40
C SER A 16 -12.52 17.09 -2.78
N LYS A 17 -12.21 16.13 -3.66
CA LYS A 17 -12.86 16.04 -4.98
C LYS A 17 -14.33 15.62 -4.84
N PRO A 18 -15.22 16.03 -5.76
CA PRO A 18 -16.55 15.45 -5.83
C PRO A 18 -16.48 13.93 -5.95
N PHE A 19 -17.41 13.23 -5.31
CA PHE A 19 -17.53 11.79 -5.46
C PHE A 19 -17.79 11.44 -6.93
N GLN A 20 -17.03 10.47 -7.45
CA GLN A 20 -17.16 10.00 -8.81
C GLN A 20 -17.29 8.47 -8.78
N ALA A 21 -18.53 8.00 -8.89
CA ALA A 21 -18.86 6.58 -8.92
C ALA A 21 -18.05 5.84 -10.00
N MET A 22 -17.44 4.72 -9.63
CA MET A 22 -16.81 3.82 -10.58
C MET A 22 -17.77 2.68 -10.94
N PRO A 23 -18.06 2.45 -12.23
CA PRO A 23 -18.98 1.38 -12.67
C PRO A 23 -18.53 -0.02 -12.26
N GLU A 24 -17.22 -0.20 -12.01
CA GLU A 24 -16.58 -1.46 -11.65
C GLU A 24 -16.86 -1.88 -10.19
N TYR A 25 -17.39 -0.96 -9.36
CA TYR A 25 -17.70 -1.17 -7.94
C TYR A 25 -19.17 -0.89 -7.64
N ASP A 26 -20.06 -1.38 -8.51
CA ASP A 26 -21.51 -1.17 -8.46
C ASP A 26 -21.95 0.31 -8.39
N GLY A 27 -21.04 1.24 -8.68
CA GLY A 27 -21.23 2.68 -8.56
C GLY A 27 -21.19 3.23 -7.12
N LEU A 28 -21.01 2.38 -6.11
CA LEU A 28 -21.07 2.78 -4.70
C LEU A 28 -19.73 3.25 -4.15
N GLU A 29 -18.63 2.96 -4.85
CA GLU A 29 -17.30 3.34 -4.44
C GLU A 29 -16.56 4.15 -5.52
N SER A 30 -15.68 5.02 -5.05
CA SER A 30 -14.68 5.69 -5.86
C SER A 30 -13.30 5.31 -5.33
N VAL A 31 -12.46 4.74 -6.19
CA VAL A 31 -11.10 4.32 -5.86
C VAL A 31 -10.10 5.26 -6.52
N HIS A 32 -9.21 5.83 -5.72
CA HIS A 32 -8.17 6.73 -6.20
C HIS A 32 -6.79 6.24 -5.76
N MET A 33 -5.84 6.22 -6.69
CA MET A 33 -4.46 5.89 -6.36
C MET A 33 -3.78 7.09 -5.71
N LEU A 34 -3.33 6.91 -4.47
CA LEU A 34 -2.55 7.90 -3.73
C LEU A 34 -1.06 7.79 -4.09
N TYR A 35 -0.52 6.57 -4.07
CA TYR A 35 0.88 6.34 -4.35
C TYR A 35 1.12 4.92 -4.84
N GLU A 36 2.15 4.73 -5.67
CA GLU A 36 2.52 3.43 -6.21
C GLU A 36 4.03 3.29 -6.33
N THR A 37 4.51 2.10 -6.00
CA THR A 37 5.87 1.62 -6.23
C THR A 37 5.81 0.25 -6.89
N ALA A 38 6.97 -0.35 -7.17
CA ALA A 38 7.02 -1.70 -7.74
C ALA A 38 6.43 -2.81 -6.86
N TRP A 39 6.18 -2.55 -5.56
CA TRP A 39 5.69 -3.57 -4.62
C TRP A 39 4.64 -3.08 -3.61
N VAL A 40 4.32 -1.78 -3.60
CA VAL A 40 3.26 -1.20 -2.77
C VAL A 40 2.39 -0.30 -3.62
N ARG A 41 1.08 -0.46 -3.50
CA ARG A 41 0.08 0.46 -4.01
C ARG A 41 -0.77 0.95 -2.85
N ILE A 42 -0.97 2.27 -2.78
CA ILE A 42 -1.77 2.93 -1.74
C ILE A 42 -2.97 3.56 -2.44
N LEU A 43 -4.15 3.15 -2.01
CA LEU A 43 -5.43 3.55 -2.54
C LEU A 43 -6.21 4.33 -1.48
N VAL A 44 -7.00 5.29 -1.95
CA VAL A 44 -8.02 5.98 -1.16
C VAL A 44 -9.36 5.56 -1.73
N ILE A 45 -10.16 4.90 -0.91
CA ILE A 45 -11.49 4.41 -1.26
C ILE A 45 -12.50 5.29 -0.53
N ARG A 46 -13.48 5.82 -1.26
CA ARG A 46 -14.62 6.54 -0.69
C ARG A 46 -15.89 5.84 -1.08
N SER A 47 -16.85 5.83 -0.18
CA SER A 47 -18.17 5.22 -0.40
C SER A 47 -19.22 6.32 -0.51
N GLU A 48 -20.17 6.16 -1.44
CA GLU A 48 -21.35 7.02 -1.54
C GLU A 48 -22.23 6.92 -0.28
N GLU A 49 -22.28 5.75 0.35
CA GLU A 49 -23.08 5.50 1.56
C GLU A 49 -22.50 6.21 2.79
N LYS A 50 -21.18 6.48 2.79
CA LYS A 50 -20.46 7.16 3.86
C LYS A 50 -19.60 8.30 3.29
N PRO A 51 -20.21 9.41 2.83
CA PRO A 51 -19.52 10.45 2.08
C PRO A 51 -18.45 11.21 2.89
N ASP A 52 -18.59 11.21 4.22
CA ASP A 52 -17.65 11.83 5.17
C ASP A 52 -16.50 10.89 5.57
N CYS A 53 -16.53 9.63 5.13
CA CYS A 53 -15.53 8.63 5.45
C CYS A 53 -14.66 8.32 4.23
N ALA A 54 -13.39 8.04 4.48
CA ALA A 54 -12.47 7.52 3.48
C ALA A 54 -11.66 6.37 4.08
N SER A 55 -11.47 5.31 3.31
CA SER A 55 -10.57 4.22 3.66
C SER A 55 -9.25 4.40 2.92
N ILE A 56 -8.15 4.11 3.61
CA ILE A 56 -6.86 3.91 2.96
C ILE A 56 -6.65 2.40 2.87
N GLU A 57 -6.39 1.91 1.67
CA GLU A 57 -6.02 0.53 1.42
C GLU A 57 -4.61 0.48 0.85
N VAL A 58 -3.78 -0.40 1.40
CA VAL A 58 -2.41 -0.63 0.96
C VAL A 58 -2.33 -2.07 0.45
N GLU A 59 -2.12 -2.21 -0.84
CA GLU A 59 -1.86 -3.49 -1.49
C GLU A 59 -0.35 -3.70 -1.55
N THR A 60 0.13 -4.88 -1.15
CA THR A 60 1.55 -5.22 -1.26
C THR A 60 1.73 -6.42 -2.18
N SER A 61 2.62 -6.27 -3.15
CA SER A 61 3.08 -7.37 -3.99
C SER A 61 4.24 -8.08 -3.32
N LEU A 62 4.39 -9.38 -3.57
CA LEU A 62 5.59 -10.10 -3.14
C LEU A 62 6.83 -9.49 -3.81
N PRO A 63 7.97 -9.42 -3.11
CA PRO A 63 9.20 -8.92 -3.70
C PRO A 63 9.54 -9.78 -4.92
N LEU A 64 9.57 -9.15 -6.10
CA LEU A 64 9.90 -9.84 -7.34
C LEU A 64 11.32 -10.39 -7.25
N ASN A 65 11.47 -11.69 -7.53
CA ASN A 65 12.79 -12.27 -7.80
C ASN A 65 13.40 -11.55 -9.00
N ALA A 66 14.34 -10.64 -8.76
CA ALA A 66 15.23 -10.18 -9.80
C ALA A 66 16.03 -11.41 -10.28
N SER A 67 15.72 -11.88 -11.49
CA SER A 67 16.40 -12.95 -12.23
C SER A 67 15.98 -14.39 -11.90
N ARG A 68 15.03 -14.90 -12.69
CA ARG A 68 15.09 -16.29 -13.20
C ARG A 68 15.82 -16.35 -14.55
N THR A 69 16.64 -15.35 -14.88
CA THR A 69 17.20 -15.13 -16.22
C THR A 69 18.69 -14.82 -16.16
N SER A 70 19.49 -15.70 -15.55
CA SER A 70 20.90 -15.86 -15.92
C SER A 70 21.47 -17.07 -15.19
N CYS A 71 21.96 -18.05 -15.95
CA CYS A 71 22.51 -19.32 -15.47
C CYS A 71 23.81 -19.24 -14.63
N ASP A 72 24.11 -18.15 -13.92
CA ASP A 72 25.39 -17.97 -13.22
C ASP A 72 25.33 -17.10 -11.94
N CYS A 73 24.15 -16.81 -11.38
CA CYS A 73 24.06 -16.13 -10.08
C CYS A 73 24.02 -17.13 -8.93
N ASP A 74 24.91 -16.93 -7.94
CA ASP A 74 24.98 -17.68 -6.68
C ASP A 74 23.59 -17.80 -6.03
N GLU A 75 22.96 -18.96 -6.19
CA GLU A 75 21.55 -19.21 -5.81
C GLU A 75 21.30 -18.92 -4.33
N SER A 76 22.33 -19.11 -3.49
CA SER A 76 22.26 -18.80 -2.06
C SER A 76 22.12 -17.31 -1.81
N LYS A 77 22.76 -16.46 -2.62
CA LYS A 77 22.66 -15.00 -2.49
C LYS A 77 21.29 -14.50 -2.93
N ALA A 78 20.77 -15.03 -4.04
CA ALA A 78 19.43 -14.69 -4.52
C ALA A 78 18.34 -15.11 -3.52
N ALA A 79 18.45 -16.31 -2.93
CA ALA A 79 17.52 -16.77 -1.89
C ALA A 79 17.56 -15.88 -0.65
N LYS A 80 18.76 -15.45 -0.22
CA LYS A 80 18.91 -14.52 0.91
C LYS A 80 18.29 -13.16 0.60
N GLU A 81 18.55 -12.58 -0.57
CA GLU A 81 17.95 -11.30 -0.98
C GLU A 81 16.43 -11.35 -1.01
N LEU A 82 15.85 -12.46 -1.48
CA LEU A 82 14.40 -12.69 -1.44
C LEU A 82 13.89 -12.74 0.01
N LEU A 83 14.54 -13.50 0.89
CA LEU A 83 14.16 -13.60 2.31
C LEU A 83 14.25 -12.25 3.02
N ASP A 84 15.32 -11.49 2.81
CA ASP A 84 15.50 -10.16 3.38
C ASP A 84 14.40 -9.21 2.89
N GLY A 85 14.03 -9.28 1.61
CA GLY A 85 12.89 -8.55 1.04
C GLY A 85 11.56 -8.94 1.68
N MET A 86 11.30 -10.24 1.86
CA MET A 86 10.09 -10.72 2.51
C MET A 86 9.98 -10.25 3.97
N ILE A 87 11.09 -10.28 4.72
CA ILE A 87 11.14 -9.77 6.09
C ILE A 87 10.78 -8.28 6.12
N LEU A 88 11.34 -7.49 5.18
CA LEU A 88 11.05 -6.07 5.09
C LEU A 88 9.56 -5.81 4.79
N HIS A 89 8.95 -6.55 3.85
CA HIS A 89 7.53 -6.43 3.51
C HIS A 89 6.64 -6.79 4.70
N LEU A 90 6.91 -7.93 5.36
CA LEU A 90 6.14 -8.38 6.53
C LEU A 90 6.26 -7.39 7.69
N LYS A 91 7.45 -6.81 7.91
CA LYS A 91 7.65 -5.77 8.91
C LYS A 91 6.85 -4.52 8.60
N TYR A 92 6.87 -4.06 7.35
CA TYR A 92 6.09 -2.89 6.93
C TYR A 92 4.58 -3.10 7.17
N MET A 93 4.03 -4.26 6.78
CA MET A 93 2.62 -4.58 7.06
C MET A 93 2.33 -4.69 8.55
N ALA A 94 3.21 -5.33 9.32
CA ALA A 94 3.06 -5.42 10.77
C ALA A 94 3.05 -4.03 11.43
N ASP A 95 3.93 -3.12 10.99
CA ASP A 95 3.98 -1.74 11.47
C ASP A 95 2.65 -1.02 11.18
N LEU A 96 2.07 -1.17 9.99
CA LEU A 96 0.73 -0.65 9.68
C LEU A 96 -0.36 -1.25 10.58
N CYS A 97 -0.32 -2.55 10.84
CA CYS A 97 -1.24 -3.19 11.78
C CYS A 97 -1.12 -2.61 13.20
N THR A 98 0.10 -2.25 13.66
CA THR A 98 0.26 -1.58 14.97
C THR A 98 -0.39 -0.19 15.01
N GLN A 99 -0.58 0.45 13.86
CA GLN A 99 -1.30 1.71 13.72
C GLN A 99 -2.82 1.51 13.56
N GLY A 100 -3.32 0.28 13.70
CA GLY A 100 -4.73 -0.06 13.64
C GLY A 100 -5.26 -0.30 12.23
N PHE A 101 -4.39 -0.51 11.24
CA PHE A 101 -4.81 -1.10 9.96
C PHE A 101 -5.16 -2.58 10.16
N GLN A 102 -6.11 -3.09 9.38
CA GLN A 102 -6.51 -4.49 9.38
C GLN A 102 -5.90 -5.17 8.17
N ALA A 103 -5.21 -6.29 8.37
CA ALA A 103 -4.65 -7.08 7.29
C ALA A 103 -5.64 -8.12 6.77
N ASP A 104 -5.69 -8.28 5.46
CA ASP A 104 -6.46 -9.31 4.78
C ASP A 104 -5.68 -9.90 3.58
N LEU A 105 -6.16 -11.04 3.09
CA LEU A 105 -5.67 -11.73 1.91
C LEU A 105 -6.78 -11.74 0.86
N VAL A 106 -6.59 -10.97 -0.20
CA VAL A 106 -7.60 -10.77 -1.24
C VAL A 106 -7.26 -11.59 -2.49
N GLY A 107 -8.27 -12.29 -2.99
CA GLY A 107 -8.22 -12.97 -4.28
C GLY A 107 -7.44 -14.30 -4.29
N PRO A 108 -7.50 -15.03 -5.42
CA PRO A 108 -6.83 -16.33 -5.57
C PRO A 108 -5.30 -16.23 -5.55
N ASP A 109 -4.76 -15.05 -5.87
CA ASP A 109 -3.32 -14.78 -5.90
C ASP A 109 -2.74 -14.39 -4.53
N CYS A 110 -3.57 -14.42 -3.46
CA CYS A 110 -3.16 -14.11 -2.09
C CYS A 110 -2.50 -12.73 -1.98
N LEU A 111 -3.12 -11.71 -2.57
CA LEU A 111 -2.65 -10.33 -2.46
C LEU A 111 -2.83 -9.88 -1.01
N TRP A 112 -1.74 -9.48 -0.36
CA TRP A 112 -1.81 -8.92 0.98
C TRP A 112 -2.30 -7.48 0.91
N THR A 113 -3.41 -7.22 1.57
CA THR A 113 -3.95 -5.88 1.72
C THR A 113 -3.95 -5.49 3.20
N VAL A 114 -3.71 -4.22 3.48
CA VAL A 114 -3.98 -3.64 4.80
C VAL A 114 -4.83 -2.39 4.64
N SER A 115 -5.94 -2.30 5.37
CA SER A 115 -6.90 -1.21 5.21
C SER A 115 -7.28 -0.57 6.54
N LYS A 116 -7.67 0.71 6.49
CA LYS A 116 -8.19 1.44 7.64
C LYS A 116 -9.16 2.52 7.20
N GLU A 117 -10.35 2.53 7.80
CA GLU A 117 -11.37 3.56 7.63
C GLU A 117 -11.07 4.77 8.53
N PHE A 118 -11.23 5.97 7.98
CA PHE A 118 -11.05 7.24 8.67
C PHE A 118 -12.30 8.12 8.51
N ASN A 119 -12.77 8.65 9.64
CA ASN A 119 -13.90 9.60 9.70
C ASN A 119 -13.42 11.07 9.66
N GLU A 120 -12.11 11.29 9.69
CA GLU A 120 -11.46 12.58 9.67
C GLU A 120 -10.12 12.46 8.93
N ILE A 121 -9.45 13.60 8.67
CA ILE A 121 -8.13 13.56 8.02
C ILE A 121 -7.15 12.85 8.98
N PRO A 122 -6.46 11.76 8.53
CA PRO A 122 -5.50 11.06 9.37
C PRO A 122 -4.37 11.99 9.82
N SER A 123 -3.78 11.69 10.98
CA SER A 123 -2.60 12.43 11.43
C SER A 123 -1.41 12.22 10.50
N GLU A 124 -0.52 13.21 10.43
CA GLU A 124 0.71 13.11 9.62
C GLU A 124 1.54 11.86 9.95
N ASP A 125 1.52 11.43 11.22
CA ASP A 125 2.23 10.23 11.66
C ASP A 125 1.75 8.97 10.93
N ILE A 126 0.45 8.83 10.64
CA ILE A 126 -0.07 7.71 9.82
C ILE A 126 0.60 7.71 8.44
N PHE A 127 0.76 8.88 7.82
CA PHE A 127 1.40 8.99 6.50
C PHE A 127 2.90 8.68 6.54
N ARG A 128 3.56 8.81 7.70
CA ARG A 128 4.94 8.34 7.87
C ARG A 128 5.02 6.81 7.81
N PHE A 129 4.06 6.11 8.40
CA PHE A 129 3.97 4.65 8.32
C PHE A 129 3.53 4.16 6.94
N LEU A 130 2.78 4.95 6.18
CA LEU A 130 2.41 4.65 4.80
C LEU A 130 3.56 4.81 3.80
N CYS A 131 4.66 5.46 4.16
CA CYS A 131 5.82 5.55 3.29
C CYS A 131 6.53 4.19 3.22
N PRO A 132 6.52 3.49 2.08
CA PRO A 132 7.16 2.19 1.99
C PRO A 132 8.69 2.31 2.12
N PRO A 133 9.36 1.34 2.77
CA PRO A 133 10.80 1.34 2.89
C PRO A 133 11.49 1.22 1.52
N ASN A 134 12.68 1.81 1.40
CA ASN A 134 13.51 1.66 0.21
C ASN A 134 14.18 0.28 0.21
N TRP A 135 13.73 -0.61 -0.68
CA TRP A 135 14.36 -1.92 -0.89
C TRP A 135 15.85 -1.86 -1.30
N ARG A 136 16.32 -0.70 -1.78
CA ARG A 136 17.72 -0.48 -2.17
C ARG A 136 18.65 -0.08 -1.03
N GLU A 137 18.14 0.31 0.13
CA GLU A 137 18.97 0.76 1.27
C GLU A 137 19.57 -0.41 2.08
N PHE A 138 19.22 -1.65 1.73
CA PHE A 138 19.76 -2.88 2.34
C PHE A 138 20.76 -3.62 1.43
N ARG A 139 21.29 -2.96 0.39
CA ARG A 139 22.30 -3.50 -0.53
C ARG A 139 23.71 -3.00 -0.24
#